data_AF-T1A474-F1
#
_entry.id   AF-T1A474-F1
#
_cell.length_a   1.000
_cell.length_b   1.000
_cell.length_c   1.000
_cell.angle_alpha   90.00
_cell.angle_beta   90.00
_cell.angle_gamma   90.00
#
_symmetry.space_group_name_H-M   'P 1'
#
loop_
_entity.id
_entity.type
_entity.pdbx_description
1 polymer ?
#
loop_
_entity_poly.entity_id
_entity_poly.type
_entity_poly.pdbx_seq_one_letter_code
_entity_poly.pdbx_strand_id
1 'polypeptide(L)'
;MAGNSTPSGKPVSGTKRTAAQKLATVVETASLNEAELGEYCRGTGLYPDEVHAWRAAAEAALGGGLVPLKQLREAKAADQKRLRALERELRRKEKALAETAALLTLRKKAAA
;
A
#
# COMPACT_ATOMS: atom_id res chain seq x y z
N MET A 1 28.28 36.86 -31.01
CA MET A 1 28.33 36.92 -29.53
C MET A 1 27.01 37.44 -29.03
N ALA A 2 26.19 36.57 -28.45
CA ALA A 2 25.16 36.89 -27.46
C ALA A 2 24.69 35.56 -26.89
N GLY A 3 25.39 35.09 -25.86
CA GLY A 3 24.93 33.96 -25.06
C GLY A 3 23.78 34.40 -24.19
N ASN A 4 22.74 33.58 -24.08
CA ASN A 4 21.71 33.72 -23.05
C ASN A 4 21.46 32.35 -22.42
N SER A 5 22.04 32.20 -21.23
CA SER A 5 21.38 31.77 -20.00
C SER A 5 20.42 30.58 -20.05
N THR A 6 20.91 29.43 -19.58
CA THR A 6 20.08 28.45 -18.88
C THR A 6 19.48 29.05 -17.60
N PRO A 7 18.31 28.58 -17.16
CA PRO A 7 18.32 27.97 -15.83
C PRO A 7 17.45 26.71 -15.72
N SER A 8 18.09 25.64 -15.24
CA SER A 8 17.58 24.75 -14.18
C SER A 8 16.18 24.15 -14.35
N GLY A 9 16.10 22.98 -15.00
CA GLY A 9 15.00 22.03 -14.82
C GLY A 9 15.37 21.02 -13.75
N LYS A 10 15.08 21.31 -12.48
CA LYS A 10 15.16 20.31 -11.40
C LYS A 10 14.16 19.18 -11.72
N PRO A 11 14.52 17.89 -11.59
CA PRO A 11 13.53 16.83 -11.69
C PRO A 11 12.61 16.95 -10.47
N VAL A 12 11.35 17.36 -10.69
CA VAL A 12 10.32 17.36 -9.67
C VAL A 12 9.98 15.90 -9.39
N SER A 13 10.69 15.34 -8.42
CA SER A 13 10.37 14.08 -7.80
C SER A 13 9.01 14.20 -7.10
N GLY A 14 8.03 13.44 -7.59
CA GLY A 14 6.93 12.94 -6.79
C GLY A 14 5.79 13.90 -6.47
N THR A 15 5.23 14.63 -7.45
CA THR A 15 3.87 15.15 -7.28
C THR A 15 2.92 13.96 -7.23
N LYS A 16 2.35 13.69 -6.05
CA LYS A 16 1.40 12.60 -5.81
C LYS A 16 0.16 12.81 -6.70
N ARG A 17 0.16 12.23 -7.90
CA ARG A 17 -0.96 12.38 -8.87
C ARG A 17 -2.21 11.69 -8.36
N THR A 18 -3.35 12.36 -8.53
CA THR A 18 -4.66 11.80 -8.19
C THR A 18 -5.00 10.65 -9.14
N ALA A 19 -5.92 9.76 -8.74
CA ALA A 19 -6.35 8.67 -9.60
C ALA A 19 -6.91 9.16 -10.95
N ALA A 20 -7.65 10.28 -10.94
CA ALA A 20 -8.17 10.91 -12.15
C ALA A 20 -7.06 11.41 -13.09
N GLN A 21 -6.00 12.03 -12.55
CA GLN A 21 -4.86 12.48 -13.35
C GLN A 21 -4.10 11.32 -13.97
N LYS A 22 -3.92 10.21 -13.23
CA LYS A 22 -3.27 9.00 -13.76
C LYS A 22 -4.10 8.39 -14.89
N LEU A 23 -5.42 8.33 -14.73
CA LEU A 23 -6.32 7.84 -15.77
C LEU A 23 -6.28 8.73 -17.02
N ALA A 24 -6.32 10.05 -16.86
CA ALA A 24 -6.22 11.00 -17.97
C ALA A 24 -4.91 10.80 -18.76
N THR A 25 -3.77 10.69 -18.06
CA THR A 25 -2.49 10.37 -18.70
C THR A 25 -2.53 9.05 -19.48
N VAL A 26 -3.11 7.98 -18.90
CA VAL A 26 -3.23 6.68 -19.58
C VAL A 26 -4.09 6.78 -20.84
N VAL A 27 -5.17 7.57 -20.81
CA VAL A 27 -6.04 7.80 -21.98
C VAL A 27 -5.32 8.62 -23.05
N GLU A 28 -4.70 9.74 -22.67
CA GLU A 28 -3.98 10.64 -23.58
C GLU A 28 -2.83 9.94 -24.29
N THR A 29 -2.09 9.09 -23.57
CA THR A 29 -0.92 8.42 -24.12
C THR A 29 -1.26 7.12 -24.88
N ALA A 30 -2.56 6.76 -24.99
CA ALA A 30 -2.98 5.44 -25.47
C ALA A 30 -2.67 5.17 -26.95
N SER A 31 -2.60 6.22 -27.76
CA SER A 31 -2.26 6.14 -29.19
C SER A 31 -0.79 6.46 -29.48
N LEU A 32 0.00 6.83 -28.47
CA LEU A 32 1.38 7.27 -28.67
C LEU A 32 2.31 6.08 -28.85
N ASN A 33 3.28 6.23 -29.74
CA ASN A 33 4.40 5.30 -29.84
C ASN A 33 5.46 5.58 -28.74
N GLU A 34 6.49 4.74 -28.63
CA GLU A 34 7.53 4.87 -27.59
C GLU A 34 8.31 6.19 -27.64
N ALA A 35 8.57 6.73 -28.85
CA ALA A 35 9.30 7.98 -29.00
C ALA A 35 8.43 9.18 -28.54
N GLU A 36 7.16 9.18 -28.93
CA GLU A 36 6.16 10.18 -28.53
C GLU A 36 5.85 10.11 -27.03
N LEU A 37 5.77 8.90 -26.47
CA LEU A 37 5.61 8.70 -25.04
C LEU A 37 6.79 9.29 -24.27
N GLY A 38 8.02 9.07 -24.74
CA GLY A 38 9.22 9.66 -24.16
C GLY A 38 9.22 11.19 -24.21
N GLU A 39 8.73 11.78 -25.29
CA GLU A 39 8.58 13.25 -25.40
C GLU A 39 7.51 13.79 -24.46
N TYR A 40 6.33 13.16 -24.43
CA TYR A 40 5.26 13.49 -23.48
C TYR A 40 5.74 13.40 -22.03
N CYS A 41 6.50 12.36 -21.68
CA CYS A 41 7.06 12.14 -20.36
C CYS A 41 8.03 13.26 -19.95
N ARG A 42 8.91 13.70 -20.86
CA ARG A 42 9.80 14.85 -20.62
C ARG A 42 9.03 16.15 -20.39
N GLY A 43 7.96 16.39 -21.15
CA GLY A 43 7.13 17.60 -21.02
C GLY A 43 6.28 17.63 -19.75
N THR A 44 5.83 16.47 -19.28
CA THR A 44 4.94 16.35 -18.11
C THR A 44 5.66 15.99 -16.81
N GLY A 45 6.98 15.75 -16.86
CA GLY A 45 7.78 15.33 -15.71
C GLY A 45 7.46 13.91 -15.24
N LEU A 46 7.13 13.01 -16.16
CA LEU A 46 6.89 11.59 -15.92
C LEU A 46 8.02 10.74 -16.45
N TYR A 47 8.09 9.50 -15.97
CA TYR A 47 8.86 8.44 -16.62
C TYR A 47 7.93 7.51 -17.43
N PRO A 48 8.36 7.02 -18.60
CA PRO A 48 7.58 6.05 -19.39
C PRO A 48 7.14 4.84 -18.55
N ASP A 49 8.03 4.34 -17.68
CA ASP A 49 7.75 3.23 -16.76
C ASP A 49 6.54 3.50 -15.84
N GLU A 50 6.34 4.75 -15.39
CA GLU A 50 5.18 5.12 -14.58
C GLU A 50 3.88 5.04 -15.38
N VAL A 51 3.92 5.46 -16.65
CA VAL A 51 2.77 5.38 -17.55
C VAL A 51 2.43 3.92 -17.85
N HIS A 52 3.43 3.08 -18.14
CA HIS A 52 3.22 1.65 -18.34
C HIS A 52 2.65 0.96 -17.09
N ALA A 53 3.14 1.32 -15.90
CA ALA A 53 2.61 0.79 -14.65
C ALA A 53 1.13 1.16 -14.45
N TRP A 54 0.73 2.39 -14.81
CA TRP A 54 -0.66 2.81 -14.71
C TRP A 54 -1.56 2.18 -15.77
N ARG A 55 -1.04 1.93 -16.99
CA ARG A 55 -1.72 1.15 -18.03
C ARG A 55 -2.02 -0.27 -17.54
N ALA A 56 -1.00 -0.97 -17.07
CA ALA A 56 -1.14 -2.33 -16.56
C ALA A 56 -2.13 -2.40 -15.38
N ALA A 57 -2.10 -1.42 -14.47
CA ALA A 57 -3.05 -1.34 -13.36
C ALA A 57 -4.49 -1.09 -13.85
N ALA A 58 -4.68 -0.23 -14.86
CA ALA A 58 -5.99 0.02 -15.45
C ALA A 58 -6.54 -1.23 -16.16
N GLU A 59 -5.70 -1.92 -16.94
CA GLU A 59 -6.04 -3.17 -17.61
C GLU A 59 -6.39 -4.27 -16.60
N ALA A 60 -5.62 -4.43 -15.52
CA ALA A 60 -5.91 -5.40 -14.48
C ALA A 60 -7.24 -5.12 -13.75
N ALA A 61 -7.55 -3.84 -13.51
CA ALA A 61 -8.81 -3.42 -12.89
C ALA A 61 -10.02 -3.67 -13.81
N LEU A 62 -9.87 -3.45 -15.11
CA LEU A 62 -10.91 -3.68 -16.12
C LEU A 62 -11.06 -5.17 -16.49
N GLY A 63 -9.96 -5.92 -16.52
CA GLY A 63 -9.89 -7.33 -16.88
C GLY A 63 -10.40 -8.30 -15.82
N GLY A 64 -11.06 -7.81 -14.76
CA GLY A 64 -11.69 -8.66 -13.74
C GLY A 64 -10.72 -9.27 -12.73
N GLY A 65 -9.46 -8.82 -12.68
CA GLY A 65 -8.44 -9.28 -11.73
C GLY A 65 -8.61 -8.78 -10.29
N LEU A 66 -9.79 -8.26 -9.93
CA LEU A 66 -10.13 -7.98 -8.55
C LEU A 66 -10.63 -9.29 -7.95
N VAL A 67 -9.87 -9.87 -7.01
CA VAL A 67 -10.45 -10.81 -6.02
C VAL A 67 -11.77 -10.19 -5.58
N PRO A 68 -12.93 -10.85 -5.80
CA PRO A 68 -14.21 -10.24 -5.57
C PRO A 68 -14.18 -9.54 -4.23
N LEU A 69 -14.49 -8.24 -4.18
CA LEU A 69 -14.39 -7.45 -2.95
C LEU A 69 -15.11 -8.14 -1.76
N LYS A 70 -16.11 -8.96 -2.09
CA LYS A 70 -16.79 -9.91 -1.20
C LYS A 70 -15.85 -10.96 -0.57
N GLN A 71 -15.06 -11.69 -1.35
CA GLN A 71 -14.08 -12.66 -0.86
C GLN A 71 -13.02 -12.00 0.05
N LEU A 72 -12.55 -10.80 -0.31
CA LEU A 72 -11.62 -10.05 0.54
C LEU A 72 -12.25 -9.64 1.88
N ARG A 73 -13.51 -9.21 1.87
CA ARG A 73 -14.27 -8.89 3.09
C ARG A 73 -14.50 -10.12 3.96
N GLU A 74 -14.84 -11.25 3.35
CA GLU A 74 -15.05 -12.53 4.05
C GLU A 74 -13.76 -13.03 4.69
N ALA A 75 -12.64 -13.00 3.98
CA ALA A 75 -11.32 -13.33 4.51
C ALA A 75 -10.95 -12.43 5.70
N LYS A 76 -11.09 -11.11 5.54
CA LYS A 76 -10.82 -10.15 6.62
C LYS A 76 -11.70 -10.37 7.85
N ALA A 77 -12.97 -10.71 7.67
CA ALA A 77 -13.88 -11.02 8.76
C ALA A 77 -13.49 -12.32 9.49
N ALA A 78 -13.03 -13.34 8.75
CA ALA A 78 -12.52 -14.58 9.32
C ALA A 78 -11.25 -14.33 10.16
N ASP A 79 -10.31 -13.54 9.64
CA ASP A 79 -9.08 -13.18 10.35
C ASP A 79 -9.37 -12.40 11.63
N GLN A 80 -10.29 -11.43 11.59
CA GLN A 80 -10.68 -10.68 12.78
C GLN A 80 -11.33 -11.57 13.85
N LYS A 81 -12.13 -12.56 13.45
CA LYS A 81 -12.69 -13.54 14.39
C LYS A 81 -11.59 -14.36 15.05
N ARG A 82 -10.61 -14.80 14.27
CA ARG A 82 -9.47 -15.59 14.77
C ARG A 82 -8.61 -14.78 15.72
N LEU A 83 -8.30 -13.53 15.38
CA LEU A 83 -7.59 -12.60 16.26
C LEU A 83 -8.29 -12.46 17.62
N ARG A 84 -9.59 -12.16 17.62
CA ARG A 84 -10.36 -12.02 18.88
C ARG A 84 -10.41 -13.31 19.69
N ALA A 85 -10.46 -14.47 19.04
CA ALA A 85 -10.42 -15.76 19.73
C ALA A 85 -9.07 -15.98 20.40
N LEU A 86 -7.98 -15.74 19.68
CA LEU A 86 -6.62 -15.83 20.19
C LEU A 86 -6.37 -14.85 21.34
N GLU A 87 -6.81 -13.60 21.21
CA GLU A 87 -6.70 -12.59 22.28
C GLU A 87 -7.42 -13.01 23.57
N ARG A 88 -8.61 -13.62 23.46
CA ARG A 88 -9.33 -14.15 24.64
C ARG A 88 -8.61 -15.31 25.28
N GLU A 89 -8.07 -16.22 24.47
CA GLU A 89 -7.33 -17.37 24.97
C GLU A 89 -6.05 -16.92 25.68
N LEU A 90 -5.33 -15.95 25.10
CA LEU A 90 -4.15 -15.33 25.70
C LEU A 90 -4.49 -14.72 27.07
N ARG A 91 -5.54 -13.90 27.16
CA ARG A 91 -5.97 -13.30 28.44
C ARG A 91 -6.33 -14.33 29.50
N ARG A 92 -6.99 -15.44 29.12
CA ARG A 92 -7.32 -16.53 30.06
C ARG A 92 -6.06 -17.21 30.58
N LYS A 93 -5.10 -17.48 29.69
CA LYS A 93 -3.81 -18.09 30.03
C LYS A 93 -2.98 -17.17 30.93
N GLU A 94 -2.91 -15.89 30.62
CA GLU A 94 -2.22 -14.88 31.44
C GLU A 94 -2.85 -14.75 32.83
N LYS A 95 -4.19 -14.77 32.93
CA LYS A 95 -4.88 -14.75 34.22
C LYS A 95 -4.54 -15.98 35.08
N ALA A 96 -4.63 -17.17 34.50
CA ALA A 96 -4.27 -18.41 35.20
C ALA A 96 -2.79 -18.39 35.63
N LEU A 97 -1.90 -17.90 34.77
CA LEU A 97 -0.49 -17.75 35.09
C LEU A 97 -0.27 -16.77 36.25
N ALA A 98 -0.95 -15.62 36.24
CA ALA A 98 -0.89 -14.64 37.33
C ALA A 98 -1.42 -15.20 38.65
N GLU A 99 -2.53 -15.95 38.64
CA GLU A 99 -3.09 -16.62 39.81
C GLU A 99 -2.10 -17.65 40.39
N THR A 100 -1.42 -18.44 39.54
CA THR A 100 -0.39 -19.38 40.02
C THR A 100 0.82 -18.66 40.61
N ALA A 101 1.28 -17.57 40.00
CA ALA A 101 2.36 -16.74 40.53
C ALA A 101 1.99 -16.12 41.90
N ALA A 102 0.75 -15.66 42.07
CA ALA A 102 0.25 -15.16 43.34
C ALA A 102 0.25 -16.24 44.44
N LEU A 103 -0.20 -17.47 44.13
CA LEU A 103 -0.17 -18.58 45.08
C LEU A 103 1.26 -18.98 45.47
N LEU A 104 2.18 -19.02 44.51
CA LEU A 104 3.59 -19.33 44.76
C LEU A 104 4.26 -18.29 45.64
N THR A 105 4.02 -17.00 45.37
CA THR A 105 4.58 -15.90 46.19
C THR A 105 4.02 -15.92 47.61
N LEU A 106 2.73 -16.20 47.79
CA LEU A 106 2.12 -16.31 49.11
C LEU A 106 2.69 -17.49 49.91
N ARG A 107 2.86 -18.65 49.28
CA ARG A 107 3.52 -19.81 49.90
C ARG A 107 4.95 -19.49 50.33
N LYS A 108 5.72 -18.80 49.48
CA LYS A 108 7.10 -18.39 49.82
C LYS A 108 7.13 -17.45 51.02
N LYS A 109 6.20 -16.50 51.12
CA LYS A 109 6.10 -15.57 52.26
C LYS A 109 5.68 -16.25 53.56
N ALA A 110 4.84 -17.29 53.49
CA ALA A 110 4.40 -18.03 54.68
C ALA A 110 5.44 -19.02 55.22
N ALA A 111 6.42 -19.39 54.40
CA ALA A 111 7.55 -20.25 54.77
C ALA A 111 8.81 -19.47 55.20
N ALA A 112 8.74 -18.13 55.20
CA ALA A 112 9.78 -17.22 55.67
C ALA A 112 9.44 -16.74 57.09
#